data_AF-A0A1G0LYL7-F1
#
_entry.id   AF-A0A1G0LYL7-F1
#
_cell.length_a   1.000
_cell.length_b   1.000
_cell.length_c   1.000
_cell.angle_alpha   90.00
_cell.angle_beta   90.00
_cell.angle_gamma   90.00
#
_symmetry.space_group_name_H-M   'P 1'
#
loop_
_entity.id
_entity.type
_entity.pdbx_description
1 polymer ?
#
loop_
_entity_poly.entity_id
_entity_poly.type
_entity_poly.pdbx_seq_one_letter_code
_entity_poly.pdbx_strand_id
1 'polypeptide(L)'
;MTFLLLALAAWSGWRRGTVPVALSLIGVVGGYMGGLLLYRPIGSMLTQVWSVPPLLAAPLGGALAFFLVSIVLRIVSWKVNAFLALRRAAGWSPAPPDRAGGAVLATLWAFAIIVAVAWALMAVRSFTNRGPAIAESLTGRVTAWATRRVAFAATRRLAGDPLVANMMSFLVADPQRGAAALRTLMGDQRVRGMFTDATLREALASGDAAAIAGSPAVRALASDPTLREAARDAGLVSGDAGSEAIAQDLANRAAPLARTIQTMRTDPELSRVMRDPSVQQKLTEGNIDALIADPAVGRVVARMLELLRQGAPPAR
;
A
#
# COMPACT_ATOMS: atom_id res chain seq x y z
N MET A 1 0.93 13.94 31.57
CA MET A 1 0.53 12.52 31.48
C MET A 1 1.66 11.61 30.99
N THR A 2 2.34 11.93 29.87
CA THR A 2 3.47 11.13 29.33
C THR A 2 4.62 10.92 30.31
N PHE A 3 5.04 11.95 31.05
CA PHE A 3 6.09 11.84 32.06
C PHE A 3 5.76 10.84 33.17
N LEU A 4 4.50 10.80 33.64
CA LEU A 4 4.04 9.84 34.65
C LEU A 4 4.09 8.40 34.12
N LEU A 5 3.71 8.18 32.85
CA LEU A 5 3.80 6.87 32.22
C LEU A 5 5.26 6.39 32.10
N LEU A 6 6.18 7.28 31.74
CA LEU A 6 7.61 6.96 31.66
C LEU A 6 8.20 6.68 33.04
N ALA A 7 7.85 7.46 34.06
CA ALA A 7 8.30 7.24 35.43
C ALA A 7 7.78 5.90 35.99
N LEU A 8 6.50 5.57 35.76
CA LEU A 8 5.91 4.29 36.13
C LEU A 8 6.59 3.12 35.39
N ALA A 9 6.89 3.29 34.10
CA ALA A 9 7.62 2.29 33.32
C ALA A 9 9.03 2.07 33.89
N ALA A 10 9.79 3.15 34.15
CA ALA A 10 11.11 3.09 34.76
C ALA A 10 11.10 2.36 36.11
N TRP A 11 10.15 2.72 36.99
CA TRP A 11 9.97 2.07 38.28
C TRP A 11 9.61 0.58 38.15
N SER A 12 8.73 0.23 37.22
CA SER A 12 8.37 -1.15 36.96
C SER A 12 9.56 -1.98 36.45
N GLY A 13 10.39 -1.39 35.59
CA GLY A 13 11.62 -1.99 35.07
C GLY A 13 12.67 -2.18 36.16
N TRP A 14 12.85 -1.19 37.02
CA TRP A 14 13.75 -1.24 38.17
C TRP A 14 13.44 -2.40 39.11
N ARG A 15 12.15 -2.63 39.41
CA ARG A 15 11.72 -3.73 40.28
C ARG A 15 11.88 -5.11 39.64
N ARG A 16 11.70 -5.21 38.32
CA ARG A 16 11.72 -6.51 37.59
C ARG A 16 13.13 -6.96 37.23
N GLY A 17 14.04 -6.04 36.95
CA GLY A 17 15.38 -6.32 36.41
C GLY A 17 15.40 -6.30 34.87
N THR A 18 16.59 -6.44 34.27
CA THR A 18 16.80 -6.33 32.82
C THR A 18 16.22 -7.53 32.08
N VAL A 19 16.45 -8.75 32.59
CA VAL A 19 16.09 -9.99 31.90
C VAL A 19 14.58 -10.10 31.58
N PRO A 20 13.64 -9.86 32.52
CA PRO A 20 12.21 -9.91 32.21
C PRO A 20 11.77 -8.86 31.20
N VAL A 21 12.35 -7.66 31.26
CA VAL A 21 12.02 -6.56 30.34
C VAL A 21 12.55 -6.89 28.94
N ALA A 22 13.79 -7.36 28.83
CA ALA A 22 14.38 -7.78 27.56
C ALA A 22 13.58 -8.92 26.92
N LEU A 23 13.17 -9.93 27.70
CA LEU A 23 12.31 -11.02 27.20
C LEU A 23 10.97 -10.52 26.69
N SER A 24 10.35 -9.54 27.35
CA SER A 24 9.11 -8.94 26.86
C SER A 24 9.30 -8.20 25.53
N LEU A 25 10.43 -7.50 25.37
CA LEU A 25 10.80 -6.80 24.15
C LEU A 25 11.04 -7.79 23.00
N ILE A 26 11.80 -8.84 23.27
CA ILE A 26 12.03 -9.96 22.35
C ILE A 26 10.70 -10.63 21.99
N GLY A 27 9.76 -10.73 22.93
CA GLY A 27 8.40 -11.22 22.69
C GLY A 27 7.69 -10.45 21.58
N VAL A 28 7.72 -9.12 21.65
CA VAL A 28 7.06 -8.26 20.67
C VAL A 28 7.80 -8.23 19.34
N VAL A 29 9.12 -8.07 19.36
CA VAL A 29 9.95 -8.10 18.14
C VAL A 29 9.85 -9.46 17.44
N GLY A 30 9.93 -10.54 18.22
CA GLY A 30 9.78 -11.91 17.74
C GLY A 30 8.40 -12.17 17.18
N GLY A 31 7.34 -11.70 17.85
CA GLY A 31 5.97 -11.73 17.32
C GLY A 31 5.88 -11.02 15.96
N TYR A 32 6.43 -9.81 15.85
CA TYR A 32 6.41 -9.03 14.62
C TYR A 32 7.18 -9.71 13.48
N MET A 33 8.39 -10.21 13.76
CA MET A 33 9.18 -10.99 12.81
C MET A 33 8.47 -12.27 12.40
N GLY A 34 7.83 -12.96 13.35
CA GLY A 34 6.99 -14.13 13.09
C GLY A 34 5.85 -13.80 12.13
N GLY A 35 5.15 -12.68 12.37
CA GLY A 35 4.14 -12.14 11.46
C GLY A 35 4.68 -11.96 10.04
N LEU A 36 5.81 -11.27 9.88
CA LEU A 36 6.40 -10.98 8.57
C LEU A 36 6.96 -12.20 7.84
N LEU A 37 7.48 -13.20 8.56
CA LEU A 37 8.06 -14.39 7.96
C LEU A 37 7.00 -15.47 7.66
N LEU A 38 5.97 -15.57 8.51
CA LEU A 38 4.99 -16.66 8.45
C LEU A 38 3.63 -16.24 7.87
N TYR A 39 3.41 -14.97 7.50
CA TYR A 39 2.10 -14.55 6.95
C TYR A 39 1.70 -15.32 5.69
N ARG A 40 2.66 -15.73 4.85
CA ARG A 40 2.41 -16.51 3.63
C ARG A 40 1.99 -17.94 3.91
N PRO A 41 2.80 -18.78 4.60
CA PRO A 41 2.43 -20.17 4.84
C PRO A 41 1.14 -20.30 5.66
N ILE A 42 0.97 -19.43 6.67
CA ILE A 42 -0.28 -19.41 7.44
C ILE A 42 -1.42 -18.89 6.57
N GLY A 43 -1.24 -17.82 5.81
CA GLY A 43 -2.25 -17.30 4.89
C GLY A 43 -2.73 -18.34 3.88
N SER A 44 -1.83 -19.11 3.26
CA SER A 44 -2.23 -20.20 2.36
C SER A 44 -3.00 -21.30 3.08
N MET A 45 -2.61 -21.66 4.31
CA MET A 45 -3.36 -22.61 5.12
C MET A 45 -4.78 -22.10 5.42
N LEU A 46 -4.95 -20.80 5.72
CA LEU A 46 -6.26 -20.19 5.93
C LEU A 46 -7.15 -20.27 4.69
N THR A 47 -6.58 -20.07 3.49
CA THR A 47 -7.34 -20.21 2.23
C THR A 47 -7.80 -21.65 2.00
N GLN A 48 -6.97 -22.64 2.36
CA GLN A 48 -7.25 -24.06 2.13
C GLN A 48 -8.25 -24.62 3.15
N VAL A 49 -8.12 -24.26 4.43
CA VAL A 49 -8.90 -24.87 5.51
C VAL A 49 -10.22 -24.14 5.75
N TRP A 50 -10.24 -22.81 5.63
CA TRP A 50 -11.39 -21.98 5.99
C TRP A 50 -11.97 -21.19 4.82
N SER A 51 -11.50 -21.45 3.59
CA SER A 51 -11.96 -20.76 2.38
C SER A 51 -11.91 -19.23 2.49
N VAL A 52 -10.94 -18.71 3.26
CA VAL A 52 -10.77 -17.27 3.44
C VAL A 52 -10.38 -16.65 2.09
N PRO A 53 -11.00 -15.53 1.67
CA PRO A 53 -10.63 -14.86 0.43
C PRO A 53 -9.11 -14.54 0.38
N PRO A 54 -8.41 -14.80 -0.73
CA PRO A 54 -6.95 -14.62 -0.81
C PRO A 54 -6.46 -13.22 -0.42
N LEU A 55 -7.27 -12.18 -0.66
CA LEU A 55 -7.00 -10.79 -0.28
C LEU A 55 -6.91 -10.60 1.25
N LEU A 56 -7.73 -11.33 2.01
CA LEU A 56 -7.76 -11.26 3.48
C LEU A 56 -6.85 -12.30 4.14
N ALA A 57 -6.53 -13.38 3.41
CA ALA A 57 -5.74 -14.47 3.95
C ALA A 57 -4.32 -14.05 4.38
N ALA A 58 -3.66 -13.18 3.61
CA ALA A 58 -2.32 -12.69 3.96
C ALA A 58 -2.28 -11.85 5.25
N PRO A 59 -3.10 -10.79 5.42
CA PRO A 59 -3.10 -10.01 6.66
C PRO A 59 -3.57 -10.82 7.87
N LEU A 60 -4.59 -11.69 7.71
CA LEU A 60 -5.05 -12.57 8.77
C LEU A 60 -3.98 -13.61 9.15
N GLY A 61 -3.27 -14.16 8.16
CA GLY A 61 -2.16 -15.08 8.37
C GLY A 61 -1.01 -14.43 9.13
N GLY A 62 -0.66 -13.19 8.80
CA GLY A 62 0.34 -12.40 9.52
C GLY A 62 -0.07 -12.09 10.96
N ALA A 63 -1.33 -11.74 11.19
CA ALA A 63 -1.86 -11.52 12.54
C ALA A 63 -1.82 -12.81 13.37
N LEU A 64 -2.28 -13.94 12.80
CA LEU A 64 -2.26 -15.23 13.48
C LEU A 64 -0.83 -15.69 13.79
N ALA A 65 0.10 -15.54 12.85
CA ALA A 65 1.52 -15.79 13.06
C ALA A 65 2.08 -14.96 14.22
N PHE A 66 1.78 -13.65 14.24
CA PHE A 66 2.18 -12.76 15.31
C PHE A 66 1.69 -13.26 16.67
N PHE A 67 0.41 -13.64 16.77
CA PHE A 67 -0.17 -14.14 18.01
C PHE A 67 0.46 -15.47 18.45
N LEU A 68 0.64 -16.43 17.54
CA LEU A 68 1.24 -17.72 17.86
C LEU A 68 2.67 -17.57 18.38
N VAL A 69 3.50 -16.80 17.69
CA VAL A 69 4.89 -16.54 18.13
C VAL A 69 4.91 -15.77 19.44
N SER A 70 4.03 -14.78 19.61
CA SER A 70 3.89 -14.03 20.86
C SER A 70 3.47 -14.92 22.03
N ILE A 71 2.56 -15.89 21.81
CA ILE A 71 2.13 -16.86 22.83
C ILE A 71 3.31 -17.73 23.26
N VAL A 72 4.07 -18.29 22.31
CA VAL A 72 5.25 -19.12 22.61
C VAL A 72 6.27 -18.33 23.43
N LEU A 73 6.61 -17.11 22.98
CA LEU A 73 7.56 -16.25 23.70
C LEU A 73 7.03 -15.81 25.08
N ARG A 74 5.72 -15.64 25.22
CA ARG A 74 5.08 -15.35 26.51
C ARG A 74 5.14 -16.55 27.47
N ILE A 75 4.98 -17.77 26.99
CA ILE A 75 5.15 -18.99 27.79
C ILE A 75 6.60 -19.11 28.28
N VAL A 76 7.58 -18.88 27.39
CA VAL A 76 9.00 -18.86 27.77
C VAL A 76 9.26 -17.78 28.82
N SER A 77 8.77 -16.57 28.59
CA SER A 77 8.90 -15.44 29.53
C SER A 77 8.27 -15.76 30.89
N TRP A 78 7.11 -16.43 30.90
CA TRP A 78 6.45 -16.86 32.13
C TRP A 78 7.30 -17.87 32.91
N LYS A 79 7.86 -18.89 32.24
CA LYS A 79 8.76 -19.86 32.89
C LYS A 79 10.00 -19.21 33.48
N VAL A 80 10.65 -18.30 32.74
CA VAL A 80 11.82 -17.56 33.25
C VAL A 80 11.45 -16.70 34.46
N ASN A 81 10.30 -16.01 34.40
CA ASN A 81 9.84 -15.20 35.52
C ASN A 81 9.49 -16.02 36.76
N ALA A 82 8.88 -17.19 36.58
CA ALA A 82 8.59 -18.12 37.68
C ALA A 82 9.90 -18.61 38.33
N PHE A 83 10.89 -18.97 37.52
CA PHE A 83 12.22 -19.37 38.02
C PHE A 83 12.92 -18.23 38.79
N LEU A 84 12.88 -17.00 38.27
CA LEU A 84 13.43 -15.83 38.95
C LEU A 84 12.66 -15.50 40.24
N ALA A 85 11.34 -15.75 40.28
CA ALA A 85 10.55 -15.56 41.49
C ALA A 85 10.97 -16.54 42.60
N LEU A 86 11.20 -17.82 42.27
CA LEU A 86 11.73 -18.81 43.21
C LEU A 86 13.11 -18.40 43.76
N ARG A 87 14.00 -17.88 42.90
CA ARG A 87 15.29 -17.35 43.34
C ARG A 87 15.14 -16.17 44.30
N ARG A 88 14.21 -15.24 44.01
CA ARG A 88 13.93 -14.10 44.90
C ARG A 88 13.39 -14.55 46.26
N ALA A 89 12.57 -15.59 46.31
CA ALA A 89 12.11 -16.18 47.56
C ALA A 89 13.26 -16.77 48.39
N ALA A 90 14.31 -17.28 47.74
CA ALA A 90 15.54 -17.73 48.37
C ALA A 90 16.51 -16.57 48.75
N GLY A 91 16.05 -15.32 48.75
CA GLY A 91 16.84 -14.15 49.14
C GLY A 91 17.73 -13.56 48.03
N TRP A 92 17.67 -14.10 46.81
CA TRP A 92 18.39 -13.50 45.68
C TRP A 92 17.79 -12.13 45.32
N SER A 93 18.63 -11.10 45.27
CA SER A 93 18.24 -9.78 44.78
C SER A 93 19.02 -9.44 43.50
N PRO A 94 18.35 -8.86 42.47
CA PRO A 94 19.06 -8.45 41.27
C PRO A 94 20.03 -7.33 41.60
N ALA A 95 21.25 -7.43 41.06
CA ALA A 95 22.31 -6.45 41.26
C ALA A 95 21.85 -5.05 40.80
N PRO A 96 22.34 -3.96 41.42
CA PRO A 96 22.03 -2.59 41.00
C PRO A 96 22.14 -2.33 39.48
N PRO A 97 23.17 -2.82 38.74
CA PRO A 97 23.22 -2.63 37.29
C PRO A 97 22.09 -3.36 36.54
N ASP A 98 21.63 -4.51 37.00
CA ASP A 98 20.49 -5.22 36.40
C ASP A 98 19.18 -4.46 36.60
N ARG A 99 19.01 -3.79 37.75
CA ARG A 99 17.85 -2.93 38.00
C ARG A 99 17.89 -1.66 37.13
N ALA A 100 19.06 -1.04 37.01
CA ALA A 100 19.25 0.12 36.15
C ALA A 100 18.97 -0.20 34.67
N GLY A 101 19.49 -1.33 34.18
CA GLY A 101 19.21 -1.80 32.82
C GLY A 101 17.71 -2.06 32.58
N GLY A 102 17.03 -2.68 33.55
CA GLY A 102 15.58 -2.87 33.50
C GLY A 102 14.79 -1.57 33.43
N ALA A 103 15.17 -0.55 34.22
CA ALA A 103 14.55 0.76 34.20
C ALA A 103 14.73 1.48 32.84
N VAL A 104 15.95 1.47 32.30
CA VAL A 104 16.26 2.08 31.00
C VAL A 104 15.47 1.40 29.87
N LEU A 105 15.52 0.08 29.79
CA LEU A 105 14.79 -0.68 28.76
C LEU A 105 13.28 -0.47 28.85
N ALA A 106 12.70 -0.49 30.05
CA ALA A 106 11.27 -0.28 30.23
C ALA A 106 10.84 1.13 29.82
N THR A 107 11.67 2.14 30.11
CA THR A 107 11.43 3.53 29.71
C THR A 107 11.49 3.71 28.20
N LEU A 108 12.53 3.16 27.55
CA LEU A 108 12.66 3.18 26.08
C LEU A 108 11.49 2.49 25.41
N TRP A 109 11.06 1.35 25.96
CA TRP A 109 9.92 0.61 25.44
C TRP A 109 8.60 1.38 25.59
N ALA A 110 8.34 1.95 26.77
CA ALA A 110 7.15 2.78 26.99
C ALA A 110 7.15 4.01 26.08
N PHE A 111 8.31 4.64 25.88
CA PHE A 111 8.47 5.74 24.92
C PHE A 111 8.14 5.29 23.49
N ALA A 112 8.65 4.15 23.04
CA ALA A 112 8.34 3.60 21.72
C ALA A 112 6.83 3.33 21.55
N ILE A 113 6.15 2.77 22.57
CA ILE A 113 4.70 2.58 22.55
C ILE A 113 3.97 3.92 22.45
N ILE A 114 4.37 4.92 23.25
CA ILE A 114 3.76 6.25 23.21
C ILE A 114 3.89 6.86 21.81
N VAL A 115 5.07 6.79 21.20
CA VAL A 115 5.32 7.27 19.83
C VAL A 115 4.44 6.52 18.83
N ALA A 116 4.37 5.18 18.93
CA ALA A 116 3.55 4.36 18.05
C ALA A 116 2.05 4.69 18.16
N VAL A 117 1.54 4.88 19.38
CA VAL A 117 0.14 5.26 19.63
C VAL A 117 -0.14 6.67 19.14
N ALA A 118 0.75 7.64 19.40
CA ALA A 118 0.61 9.00 18.86
C ALA A 118 0.58 8.99 17.33
N TRP A 119 1.47 8.21 16.71
CA TRP A 119 1.50 8.04 15.26
C TRP A 119 0.20 7.40 14.73
N ALA A 120 -0.29 6.33 15.37
CA ALA A 120 -1.55 5.69 15.00
C ALA A 120 -2.75 6.64 15.14
N LEU A 121 -2.82 7.42 16.22
CA LEU A 121 -3.87 8.43 16.43
C LEU A 121 -3.79 9.55 15.38
N MET A 122 -2.58 10.00 15.03
CA MET A 122 -2.38 10.96 13.93
C MET A 122 -2.84 10.37 12.59
N ALA A 123 -2.51 9.10 12.32
CA ALA A 123 -2.95 8.40 11.11
C ALA A 123 -4.48 8.31 11.06
N VAL A 124 -5.13 7.83 12.13
CA VAL A 124 -6.61 7.76 12.21
C VAL A 124 -7.24 9.14 12.02
N ARG A 125 -6.71 10.16 12.70
CA ARG A 125 -7.18 11.55 12.51
C ARG A 125 -6.98 12.05 11.10
N SER A 126 -5.92 11.62 10.41
CA SER A 126 -5.69 11.99 9.01
C SER A 126 -6.69 11.37 8.04
N PHE A 127 -7.15 10.15 8.35
CA PHE A 127 -8.21 9.51 7.57
C PHE A 127 -9.59 10.11 7.85
N THR A 128 -9.86 10.55 9.09
CA THR A 128 -11.17 11.13 9.45
C THR A 128 -11.29 12.62 9.14
N ASN A 129 -10.22 13.40 9.33
CA ASN A 129 -10.19 14.81 8.98
C ASN A 129 -9.54 14.98 7.61
N ARG A 130 -10.37 14.99 6.55
CA ARG A 130 -10.00 15.28 5.15
C ARG A 130 -9.51 16.72 4.97
N GLY A 131 -8.36 17.07 5.55
CA GLY A 131 -7.78 18.41 5.50
C GLY A 131 -6.39 18.43 4.84
N PRO A 132 -6.08 19.38 3.94
CA PRO A 132 -4.79 19.50 3.24
C PRO A 132 -3.59 19.74 4.17
N ALA A 133 -3.81 20.15 5.43
CA ALA A 133 -2.75 20.50 6.39
C ALA A 133 -1.84 19.35 6.82
N ILE A 134 -2.19 18.09 6.54
CA ILE A 134 -1.39 16.93 6.99
C ILE A 134 -0.25 16.60 6.01
N ALA A 135 -0.42 16.91 4.72
CA ALA A 135 0.57 16.66 3.67
C ALA A 135 1.88 17.45 3.91
N GLU A 136 1.80 18.61 4.57
CA GLU A 136 2.96 19.46 4.84
C GLU A 136 3.72 19.08 6.12
N SER A 137 3.11 18.27 7.00
CA SER A 137 3.75 17.85 8.24
C SER A 137 4.93 16.91 8.00
N LEU A 138 5.96 16.98 8.85
CA LEU A 138 7.14 16.12 8.80
C LEU A 138 6.74 14.63 8.89
N THR A 139 5.72 14.32 9.70
CA THR A 139 5.10 13.00 9.83
C THR A 139 4.37 12.57 8.57
N GLY A 140 3.67 13.50 7.89
CA GLY A 140 3.02 13.26 6.61
C GLY A 140 4.02 12.85 5.53
N ARG A 141 5.18 13.53 5.44
CA ARG A 141 6.25 13.21 4.48
C ARG A 141 6.84 11.82 4.68
N VAL A 142 7.17 11.46 5.92
CA VAL A 142 7.72 10.12 6.25
C VAL A 142 6.68 9.02 5.98
N THR A 143 5.42 9.28 6.33
CA THR A 143 4.32 8.32 6.11
C THR A 143 4.04 8.16 4.62
N ALA A 144 3.98 9.25 3.84
CA ALA A 144 3.81 9.18 2.39
C ALA A 144 4.94 8.39 1.72
N TRP A 145 6.19 8.56 2.16
CA TRP A 145 7.32 7.77 1.66
C TRP A 145 7.18 6.27 1.98
N ALA A 146 6.85 5.93 3.24
CA ALA A 146 6.68 4.54 3.67
C ALA A 146 5.49 3.87 2.99
N THR A 147 4.35 4.55 2.94
CA THR A 147 3.13 4.09 2.27
C THR A 147 3.35 3.94 0.78
N ARG A 148 4.05 4.87 0.10
CA ARG A 148 4.41 4.70 -1.32
C ARG A 148 5.21 3.42 -1.56
N ARG A 149 6.19 3.10 -0.71
CA ARG A 149 6.98 1.86 -0.87
C ARG A 149 6.14 0.59 -0.67
N VAL A 150 5.33 0.57 0.37
CA VAL A 150 4.48 -0.59 0.69
C VAL A 150 3.36 -0.74 -0.35
N ALA A 151 2.70 0.37 -0.71
CA ALA A 151 1.70 0.43 -1.76
C ALA A 151 2.31 -0.05 -3.07
N PHE A 152 3.42 0.54 -3.55
CA PHE A 152 4.09 0.13 -4.79
C PHE A 152 4.45 -1.37 -4.82
N ALA A 153 4.98 -1.92 -3.71
CA ALA A 153 5.28 -3.34 -3.63
C ALA A 153 4.01 -4.23 -3.64
N ALA A 154 2.92 -3.76 -3.05
CA ALA A 154 1.62 -4.44 -3.06
C ALA A 154 0.91 -4.31 -4.42
N THR A 155 0.82 -3.12 -5.01
CA THR A 155 0.22 -2.90 -6.33
C THR A 155 1.02 -3.57 -7.43
N ARG A 156 2.35 -3.57 -7.40
CA ARG A 156 3.15 -4.30 -8.41
C ARG A 156 2.85 -5.80 -8.39
N ARG A 157 2.53 -6.36 -7.21
CA ARG A 157 2.13 -7.78 -7.08
C ARG A 157 0.68 -8.03 -7.47
N LEU A 158 -0.21 -7.08 -7.23
CA LEU A 158 -1.65 -7.25 -7.45
C LEU A 158 -2.11 -6.85 -8.86
N ALA A 159 -1.57 -5.75 -9.41
CA ALA A 159 -2.02 -5.16 -10.66
C ALA A 159 -1.35 -5.77 -11.90
N GLY A 160 -0.17 -6.40 -11.75
CA GLY A 160 0.60 -6.97 -12.87
C GLY A 160 1.20 -5.94 -13.84
N ASP A 161 0.56 -4.78 -13.98
CA ASP A 161 0.97 -3.68 -14.84
C ASP A 161 1.63 -2.54 -14.04
N PRO A 162 2.89 -2.16 -14.35
CA PRO A 162 3.60 -1.09 -13.66
C PRO A 162 2.94 0.29 -13.79
N LEU A 163 2.17 0.56 -14.86
CA LEU A 163 1.50 1.84 -15.03
C LEU A 163 0.29 1.98 -14.11
N VAL A 164 -0.57 0.95 -14.06
CA VAL A 164 -1.72 0.92 -13.14
C VAL A 164 -1.24 0.94 -11.69
N ALA A 165 -0.17 0.19 -11.40
CA ALA A 165 0.44 0.20 -10.08
C ALA A 165 0.95 1.59 -9.68
N ASN A 166 1.59 2.33 -10.60
CA ASN A 166 2.05 3.69 -10.37
C ASN A 166 0.89 4.65 -10.13
N MET A 167 -0.11 4.67 -11.03
CA MET A 167 -1.29 5.52 -10.89
C MET A 167 -2.01 5.26 -9.56
N MET A 168 -2.27 4.00 -9.22
CA MET A 168 -2.92 3.64 -7.97
C MET A 168 -2.06 3.99 -6.76
N SER A 169 -0.74 3.78 -6.83
CA SER A 169 0.16 4.18 -5.75
C SER A 169 0.16 5.70 -5.53
N PHE A 170 0.05 6.47 -6.62
CA PHE A 170 -0.01 7.92 -6.57
C PHE A 170 -1.35 8.42 -6.03
N LEU A 171 -2.47 7.91 -6.55
CA LEU A 171 -3.82 8.21 -6.05
C LEU A 171 -3.97 7.89 -4.56
N VAL A 172 -3.37 6.80 -4.09
CA VAL A 172 -3.38 6.44 -2.67
C VAL A 172 -2.47 7.36 -1.86
N ALA A 173 -1.31 7.77 -2.41
CA ALA A 173 -0.36 8.61 -1.69
C ALA A 173 -0.76 10.09 -1.64
N ASP A 174 -1.43 10.60 -2.66
CA ASP A 174 -1.89 11.98 -2.78
C ASP A 174 -3.18 12.06 -3.63
N PRO A 175 -4.34 11.74 -3.05
CA PRO A 175 -5.60 11.67 -3.79
C PRO A 175 -6.04 13.02 -4.35
N GLN A 176 -5.70 14.13 -3.67
CA GLN A 176 -6.07 15.46 -4.13
C GLN A 176 -5.28 15.87 -5.37
N ARG A 177 -3.94 15.70 -5.33
CA ARG A 177 -3.09 16.00 -6.49
C ARG A 177 -3.36 15.04 -7.65
N GLY A 178 -3.59 13.76 -7.35
CA GLY A 178 -3.97 12.76 -8.35
C GLY A 178 -5.28 13.09 -9.06
N ALA A 179 -6.31 13.47 -8.31
CA ALA A 179 -7.59 13.87 -8.89
C ALA A 179 -7.48 15.17 -9.71
N ALA A 180 -6.71 16.15 -9.23
CA ALA A 180 -6.47 17.39 -9.97
C ALA A 180 -5.73 17.13 -11.29
N ALA A 181 -4.63 16.37 -11.26
CA ALA A 181 -3.89 15.97 -12.45
C ALA A 181 -4.77 15.20 -13.45
N LEU A 182 -5.59 14.26 -12.96
CA LEU A 182 -6.49 13.49 -13.80
C LEU A 182 -7.58 14.38 -14.43
N ARG A 183 -8.14 15.34 -13.70
CA ARG A 183 -9.10 16.32 -14.26
C ARG A 183 -8.46 17.19 -15.33
N THR A 184 -7.23 17.66 -15.12
CA THR A 184 -6.47 18.43 -16.11
C THR A 184 -6.26 17.61 -17.38
N LEU A 185 -5.79 16.37 -17.25
CA LEU A 185 -5.58 15.47 -18.39
C LEU A 185 -6.90 15.16 -19.12
N MET A 186 -7.96 14.76 -18.40
CA MET A 186 -9.25 14.40 -18.99
C MET A 186 -10.00 15.61 -19.58
N GLY A 187 -9.77 16.80 -19.02
CA GLY A 187 -10.36 18.06 -19.48
C GLY A 187 -9.71 18.59 -20.77
N ASP A 188 -8.46 18.25 -21.05
CA ASP A 188 -7.76 18.75 -22.23
C ASP A 188 -8.31 18.16 -23.54
N GLN A 189 -8.62 19.03 -24.51
CA GLN A 189 -9.20 18.62 -25.78
C GLN A 189 -8.23 17.78 -26.63
N ARG A 190 -6.91 17.97 -26.48
CA ARG A 190 -5.89 17.21 -27.21
C ARG A 190 -5.80 15.78 -26.68
N VAL A 191 -5.88 15.61 -25.36
CA VAL A 191 -5.97 14.28 -24.73
C VAL A 191 -7.22 13.56 -25.20
N ARG A 192 -8.38 14.23 -25.24
CA ARG A 192 -9.62 13.65 -25.78
C ARG A 192 -9.48 13.31 -27.28
N GLY A 193 -8.81 14.17 -28.04
CA GLY A 193 -8.51 13.96 -29.46
C GLY A 193 -7.69 12.68 -29.72
N MET A 194 -6.72 12.36 -28.86
CA MET A 194 -5.92 11.13 -28.95
C MET A 194 -6.78 9.87 -28.94
N PHE A 195 -7.85 9.83 -28.13
CA PHE A 195 -8.74 8.67 -28.08
C PHE A 195 -9.58 8.50 -29.35
N THR A 196 -9.77 9.57 -30.11
CA THR A 196 -10.54 9.54 -31.37
C THR A 196 -9.66 9.37 -32.61
N ASP A 197 -8.37 9.68 -32.52
CA ASP A 197 -7.41 9.59 -33.63
C ASP A 197 -7.30 8.14 -34.15
N ALA A 198 -7.64 7.92 -35.41
CA ALA A 198 -7.59 6.59 -36.03
C ALA A 198 -6.16 6.07 -36.17
N THR A 199 -5.20 6.94 -36.50
CA THR A 199 -3.79 6.58 -36.71
C THR A 199 -3.11 6.19 -35.41
N LEU A 200 -3.36 6.96 -34.33
CA LEU A 200 -2.85 6.63 -33.01
C LEU A 200 -3.48 5.33 -32.50
N ARG A 201 -4.77 5.08 -32.74
CA ARG A 201 -5.42 3.82 -32.37
C ARG A 201 -4.82 2.63 -33.10
N GLU A 202 -4.50 2.76 -34.38
CA GLU A 202 -3.85 1.70 -35.15
C GLU A 202 -2.42 1.44 -34.64
N ALA A 203 -1.65 2.50 -34.37
CA ALA A 203 -0.31 2.39 -33.78
C ALA A 203 -0.33 1.75 -32.37
N LEU A 204 -1.33 2.11 -31.56
CA LEU A 204 -1.56 1.52 -30.25
C LEU A 204 -1.97 0.04 -30.34
N ALA A 205 -2.80 -0.32 -31.32
CA ALA A 205 -3.23 -1.70 -31.54
C ALA A 205 -2.10 -2.60 -32.05
N SER A 206 -1.23 -2.07 -32.92
CA SER A 206 -0.04 -2.78 -33.40
C SER A 206 1.06 -2.88 -32.33
N GLY A 207 1.02 -1.99 -31.32
CA GLY A 207 2.05 -1.88 -30.30
C GLY A 207 3.36 -1.29 -30.82
N ASP A 208 3.33 -0.61 -31.97
CA ASP A 208 4.48 0.06 -32.55
C ASP A 208 4.81 1.33 -31.76
N ALA A 209 5.75 1.20 -30.82
CA ALA A 209 6.18 2.30 -29.97
C ALA A 209 6.75 3.49 -30.77
N ALA A 210 7.38 3.25 -31.93
CA ALA A 210 7.93 4.32 -32.76
C ALA A 210 6.80 5.10 -33.45
N ALA A 211 5.77 4.41 -33.94
CA ALA A 211 4.58 5.05 -34.50
C ALA A 211 3.79 5.84 -33.44
N ILE A 212 3.66 5.31 -32.22
CA ILE A 212 2.99 6.02 -31.11
C ILE A 212 3.76 7.30 -30.74
N ALA A 213 5.08 7.20 -30.53
CA ALA A 213 5.93 8.35 -30.20
C ALA A 213 6.04 9.37 -31.35
N GLY A 214 5.92 8.90 -32.59
CA GLY A 214 5.88 9.73 -33.79
C GLY A 214 4.57 10.48 -34.01
N SER A 215 3.48 10.07 -33.34
CA SER A 215 2.16 10.65 -33.58
C SER A 215 2.14 12.15 -33.22
N PRO A 216 1.50 13.00 -34.05
CA PRO A 216 1.40 14.43 -33.77
C PRO A 216 0.74 14.73 -32.41
N ALA A 217 -0.23 13.91 -32.02
CA ALA A 217 -0.96 14.07 -30.78
C ALA A 217 -0.08 13.79 -29.55
N VAL A 218 0.72 12.71 -29.56
CA VAL A 218 1.66 12.41 -28.46
C VAL A 218 2.76 13.47 -28.37
N ARG A 219 3.27 13.95 -29.52
CA ARG A 219 4.26 15.04 -29.54
C ARG A 219 3.70 16.35 -29.01
N ALA A 220 2.46 16.70 -29.38
CA ALA A 220 1.77 17.89 -28.87
C ALA A 220 1.52 17.81 -27.36
N LEU A 221 1.26 16.61 -26.83
CA LEU A 221 1.13 16.39 -25.40
C LEU A 221 2.48 16.55 -24.69
N ALA A 222 3.53 15.96 -25.26
CA ALA A 222 4.87 15.97 -24.69
C ALA A 222 5.56 17.35 -24.76
N SER A 223 5.14 18.23 -25.68
CA SER A 223 5.64 19.60 -25.76
C SER A 223 4.94 20.58 -24.82
N ASP A 224 3.73 20.25 -24.34
CA ASP A 224 2.97 21.12 -23.45
C ASP A 224 3.47 21.03 -22.00
N PRO A 225 3.92 22.13 -21.39
CA PRO A 225 4.46 22.12 -20.03
C PRO A 225 3.41 21.75 -18.96
N THR A 226 2.17 22.20 -19.13
CA THR A 226 1.07 21.95 -18.18
C THR A 226 0.68 20.48 -18.19
N LEU A 227 0.56 19.88 -19.38
CA LEU A 227 0.23 18.46 -19.52
C LEU A 227 1.39 17.56 -19.07
N ARG A 228 2.63 17.96 -19.31
CA ARG A 228 3.79 17.26 -18.75
C ARG A 228 3.77 17.25 -17.24
N GLU A 229 3.52 18.40 -16.61
CA GLU A 229 3.43 18.48 -15.14
C GLU A 229 2.28 17.62 -14.61
N ALA A 230 1.10 17.69 -15.23
CA ALA A 230 -0.03 16.83 -14.86
C ALA A 230 0.27 15.33 -15.06
N ALA A 231 0.97 14.94 -16.12
CA ALA A 231 1.36 13.55 -16.38
C ALA A 231 2.44 13.08 -15.39
N ARG A 232 3.37 13.95 -15.00
CA ARG A 232 4.37 13.69 -13.95
C ARG A 232 3.69 13.51 -12.60
N ASP A 233 2.76 14.40 -12.28
CA ASP A 233 1.95 14.33 -11.08
C ASP A 233 1.14 13.04 -11.07
N ALA A 234 0.49 12.65 -12.17
CA ALA A 234 -0.24 11.37 -12.26
C ALA A 234 0.66 10.12 -12.21
N GLY A 235 1.99 10.26 -12.17
CA GLY A 235 2.94 9.14 -12.16
C GLY A 235 3.05 8.40 -13.49
N LEU A 236 2.56 8.99 -14.58
CA LEU A 236 2.61 8.41 -15.92
C LEU A 236 4.02 8.46 -16.50
N VAL A 237 4.81 9.46 -16.11
CA VAL A 237 6.14 9.75 -16.64
C VAL A 237 7.15 9.85 -15.52
N SER A 238 8.31 9.21 -15.70
CA SER A 238 9.38 9.22 -14.70
C SER A 238 10.40 10.34 -14.99
N GLY A 239 10.47 11.37 -14.13
CA GLY A 239 11.57 12.34 -14.09
C GLY A 239 11.47 13.55 -15.04
N ASP A 240 12.59 14.27 -15.17
CA ASP A 240 12.74 15.50 -15.96
C ASP A 240 13.13 15.25 -17.42
N ALA A 241 12.72 14.10 -17.96
CA ALA A 241 13.08 13.72 -19.31
C ALA A 241 12.57 14.73 -20.35
N GLY A 242 13.34 14.96 -21.42
CA GLY A 242 12.92 15.80 -22.54
C GLY A 242 11.67 15.25 -23.23
N SER A 243 10.98 16.08 -24.03
CA SER A 243 9.71 15.73 -24.70
C SER A 243 9.77 14.41 -25.48
N GLU A 244 10.91 14.11 -26.11
CA GLU A 244 11.12 12.87 -26.86
C GLU A 244 11.17 11.62 -25.96
N ALA A 245 11.90 11.70 -24.85
CA ALA A 245 11.95 10.62 -23.86
C ALA A 245 10.59 10.40 -23.19
N ILE A 246 9.82 11.46 -22.97
CA ILE A 246 8.44 11.37 -22.46
C ILE A 246 7.54 10.64 -23.48
N ALA A 247 7.62 11.00 -24.77
CA ALA A 247 6.86 10.34 -25.82
C ALA A 247 7.20 8.85 -25.91
N GLN A 248 8.48 8.50 -25.76
CA GLN A 248 8.95 7.12 -25.81
C GLN A 248 8.54 6.30 -24.58
N ASP A 249 8.59 6.89 -23.37
CA ASP A 249 8.10 6.25 -22.14
C ASP A 249 6.58 6.03 -22.20
N LEU A 250 5.83 7.03 -22.69
CA LEU A 250 4.40 6.89 -22.96
C LEU A 250 4.12 5.78 -23.97
N ALA A 251 4.85 5.72 -25.09
CA ALA A 251 4.66 4.69 -26.10
C ALA A 251 4.91 3.28 -25.56
N ASN A 252 6.02 3.09 -24.84
CA ASN A 252 6.38 1.80 -24.24
C ASN A 252 5.36 1.33 -23.20
N ARG A 253 4.73 2.26 -22.47
CA ARG A 253 3.72 1.93 -21.44
C ARG A 253 2.30 1.85 -22.00
N ALA A 254 1.99 2.58 -23.05
CA ALA A 254 0.65 2.63 -23.65
C ALA A 254 0.37 1.41 -24.54
N ALA A 255 1.37 0.84 -25.21
CA ALA A 255 1.18 -0.31 -26.10
C ALA A 255 0.59 -1.56 -25.41
N PRO A 256 1.04 -1.97 -24.21
CA PRO A 256 0.38 -3.04 -23.45
C PRO A 256 -1.07 -2.69 -23.08
N LEU A 257 -1.28 -1.47 -22.57
CA LEU A 257 -2.60 -1.01 -22.13
C LEU A 257 -3.61 -0.94 -23.26
N ALA A 258 -3.20 -0.49 -24.45
CA ALA A 258 -4.06 -0.42 -25.62
C ALA A 258 -4.57 -1.80 -26.03
N ARG A 259 -3.71 -2.82 -25.97
CA ARG A 259 -4.12 -4.21 -26.20
C ARG A 259 -5.13 -4.65 -25.14
N THR A 260 -4.88 -4.37 -23.86
CA THR A 260 -5.84 -4.69 -22.80
C THR A 260 -7.17 -3.97 -22.99
N ILE A 261 -7.17 -2.68 -23.34
CA ILE A 261 -8.38 -1.89 -23.63
C ILE A 261 -9.12 -2.45 -24.84
N GLN A 262 -8.41 -2.87 -25.88
CA GLN A 262 -9.03 -3.45 -27.06
C GLN A 262 -9.69 -4.80 -26.72
N THR A 263 -8.99 -5.66 -25.98
CA THR A 263 -9.55 -6.92 -25.46
C THR A 263 -10.80 -6.66 -24.61
N MET A 264 -10.71 -5.67 -23.71
CA MET A 264 -11.82 -5.23 -22.87
C MET A 264 -13.01 -4.72 -23.70
N ARG A 265 -12.75 -3.89 -24.71
CA ARG A 265 -13.80 -3.32 -25.58
C ARG A 265 -14.53 -4.40 -26.39
N THR A 266 -13.83 -5.45 -26.77
CA THR A 266 -14.42 -6.62 -27.44
C THR A 266 -15.08 -7.61 -26.47
N ASP A 267 -14.89 -7.45 -25.16
CA ASP A 267 -15.47 -8.33 -24.16
C ASP A 267 -16.99 -8.07 -24.04
N PRO A 268 -17.84 -9.09 -24.28
CA PRO A 268 -19.29 -8.94 -24.23
C PRO A 268 -19.81 -8.68 -22.82
N GLU A 269 -19.14 -9.16 -21.77
CA GLU A 269 -19.51 -8.90 -20.37
C GLU A 269 -19.25 -7.44 -20.01
N LEU A 270 -18.07 -6.90 -20.36
CA LEU A 270 -17.79 -5.49 -20.12
C LEU A 270 -18.78 -4.59 -20.85
N SER A 271 -19.10 -4.92 -22.09
CA SER A 271 -20.12 -4.20 -22.86
C SER A 271 -21.50 -4.23 -22.21
N ARG A 272 -21.88 -5.32 -21.54
CA ARG A 272 -23.13 -5.39 -20.77
C ARG A 272 -23.10 -4.47 -19.56
N VAL A 273 -22.01 -4.48 -18.78
CA VAL A 273 -21.89 -3.65 -17.57
C VAL A 273 -21.79 -2.16 -17.91
N MET A 274 -21.10 -1.78 -18.98
CA MET A 274 -21.03 -0.39 -19.42
C MET A 274 -22.36 0.14 -19.98
N ARG A 275 -23.26 -0.76 -20.41
CA ARG A 275 -24.62 -0.42 -20.82
C ARG A 275 -25.64 -0.47 -19.67
N ASP A 276 -25.21 -0.88 -18.48
CA ASP A 276 -26.08 -0.89 -17.31
C ASP A 276 -26.38 0.56 -16.89
N PRO A 277 -27.66 0.98 -16.86
CA PRO A 277 -28.03 2.35 -16.50
C PRO A 277 -27.58 2.73 -15.08
N SER A 278 -27.50 1.77 -14.16
CA SER A 278 -27.04 2.03 -12.78
C SER A 278 -25.55 2.41 -12.74
N VAL A 279 -24.73 1.74 -13.56
CA VAL A 279 -23.29 2.01 -13.68
C VAL A 279 -23.06 3.34 -14.39
N GLN A 280 -23.80 3.63 -15.46
CA GLN A 280 -23.74 4.92 -16.17
C GLN A 280 -24.13 6.09 -15.28
N GLN A 281 -25.20 5.92 -14.48
CA GLN A 281 -25.62 6.93 -13.52
C GLN A 281 -24.50 7.22 -12.51
N LYS A 282 -23.93 6.18 -11.88
CA LYS A 282 -22.84 6.33 -10.91
C LYS A 282 -21.57 6.97 -11.50
N LEU A 283 -21.24 6.63 -12.75
CA LEU A 283 -20.13 7.25 -13.49
C LEU A 283 -20.39 8.73 -13.75
N THR A 284 -21.61 9.09 -14.15
CA THR A 284 -22.01 10.46 -14.44
C THR A 284 -22.03 11.31 -13.17
N GLU A 285 -22.50 10.73 -12.06
CA GLU A 285 -22.49 11.34 -10.73
C GLU A 285 -21.07 11.44 -10.14
N GLY A 286 -20.07 10.79 -10.75
CA GLY A 286 -18.71 10.73 -10.22
C GLY A 286 -18.61 10.03 -8.86
N ASN A 287 -19.60 9.20 -8.51
CA ASN A 287 -19.67 8.51 -7.23
C ASN A 287 -18.84 7.22 -7.26
N ILE A 288 -17.52 7.37 -7.22
CA ILE A 288 -16.57 6.25 -7.31
C ILE A 288 -16.77 5.24 -6.17
N ASP A 289 -17.14 5.69 -4.98
CA ASP A 289 -17.40 4.79 -3.84
C ASP A 289 -18.59 3.85 -4.12
N ALA A 290 -19.70 4.40 -4.66
CA ALA A 290 -20.86 3.61 -5.05
C ALA A 290 -20.60 2.71 -6.26
N LEU A 291 -19.63 3.08 -7.12
CA LEU A 291 -19.19 2.29 -8.25
C LEU A 291 -18.37 1.07 -7.77
N ILE A 292 -17.45 1.27 -6.83
CA ILE A 292 -16.62 0.18 -6.26
C ILE A 292 -17.49 -0.82 -5.49
N ALA A 293 -18.52 -0.35 -4.78
CA ALA A 293 -19.45 -1.21 -4.05
C ALA A 293 -20.46 -1.94 -4.96
N ASP A 294 -20.51 -1.62 -6.26
CA ASP A 294 -21.47 -2.22 -7.17
C ASP A 294 -21.06 -3.66 -7.56
N PRO A 295 -21.93 -4.67 -7.38
CA PRO A 295 -21.61 -6.05 -7.71
C PRO A 295 -21.36 -6.27 -9.22
N ALA A 296 -21.95 -5.46 -10.11
CA ALA A 296 -21.68 -5.53 -11.55
C ALA A 296 -20.24 -5.08 -11.87
N VAL A 297 -19.78 -4.01 -11.22
CA VAL A 297 -18.39 -3.53 -11.34
C VAL A 297 -17.42 -4.55 -10.74
N GLY A 298 -17.76 -5.18 -9.61
CA GLY A 298 -16.98 -6.26 -9.02
C GLY A 298 -16.74 -7.43 -9.98
N ARG A 299 -17.76 -7.84 -10.76
CA ARG A 299 -17.63 -8.88 -11.79
C ARG A 299 -16.68 -8.47 -12.91
N VAL A 300 -16.77 -7.23 -13.38
CA VAL A 300 -15.85 -6.69 -14.39
C VAL A 300 -14.41 -6.71 -13.91
N VAL A 301 -14.16 -6.23 -12.68
CA VAL A 301 -12.82 -6.21 -12.10
C VAL A 301 -12.27 -7.62 -11.96
N ALA A 302 -13.08 -8.58 -11.49
CA ALA A 302 -12.67 -9.98 -11.40
C ALA A 302 -12.28 -10.56 -12.77
N ARG A 303 -13.09 -10.28 -13.81
CA ARG A 303 -12.81 -10.72 -15.19
C ARG A 303 -11.56 -10.04 -15.77
N MET A 304 -11.36 -8.76 -15.49
CA MET A 304 -10.18 -8.01 -15.92
C MET A 304 -8.90 -8.59 -15.30
N LEU A 305 -8.93 -8.93 -14.00
CA LEU A 305 -7.82 -9.59 -13.32
C LEU A 305 -7.54 -10.98 -13.90
N GLU A 306 -8.59 -11.71 -14.31
CA GLU A 306 -8.46 -13.00 -14.98
C GLU A 306 -7.79 -12.86 -16.36
N LEU A 307 -8.24 -11.91 -17.19
CA LEU A 307 -7.66 -11.64 -18.52
C LEU A 307 -6.20 -11.20 -18.43
N LEU A 308 -5.86 -10.33 -17.47
CA LEU A 308 -4.47 -9.92 -17.22
C LEU A 308 -3.59 -11.10 -16.81
N ARG A 309 -4.15 -12.04 -16.04
CA ARG A 309 -3.44 -13.26 -15.64
C ARG A 309 -3.23 -14.23 -16.79
N GLN A 310 -4.16 -14.30 -17.74
CA GLN A 310 -4.05 -15.15 -18.94
C GLN A 310 -3.13 -14.55 -20.01
N GLY A 311 -3.09 -13.23 -20.13
CA GLY A 311 -2.23 -12.51 -21.08
C GLY A 311 -0.77 -12.34 -20.64
N ALA A 312 -0.46 -12.60 -19.37
CA ALA A 312 0.91 -12.55 -18.87
C ALA A 312 1.72 -13.72 -19.45
N PRO A 313 2.86 -13.47 -20.15
CA PRO A 313 3.73 -14.55 -20.59
C PRO A 313 4.20 -15.36 -19.38
N PRO A 314 4.37 -16.70 -19.50
CA PRO A 314 4.80 -17.54 -18.38
C PRO A 314 6.11 -16.97 -17.81
N ALA A 315 6.14 -16.74 -16.49
CA ALA A 315 7.32 -16.27 -15.80
C ALA A 315 8.46 -17.28 -16.02
N ARG A 316 9.46 -16.88 -16.79
CA ARG A 316 10.70 -17.64 -16.99
C ARG A 316 11.57 -17.59 -15.75
#